data_AF-A0A8H2LB21-F1
#
_entry.id   AF-A0A8H2LB21-F1
#
_cell.length_a   1.000
_cell.length_b   1.000
_cell.length_c   1.000
_cell.angle_alpha   90.00
_cell.angle_beta   90.00
_cell.angle_gamma   90.00
#
_symmetry.space_group_name_H-M   'P 1'
#
loop_
_entity.id
_entity.type
_entity.pdbx_description
1 polymer ?
#
loop_
_entity_poly.entity_id
_entity_poly.type
_entity_poly.pdbx_seq_one_letter_code
_entity_poly.pdbx_strand_id
1 'polypeptide(L)'
;MKSLKIIIIMLFLCVVNIGLAQEVEHNRETYVVSGGAVFKAGINVTETLSEVDKKSIFSQLKTNKKRIKKNEKARGKAAKQARATEKKLKQSEKALKKEQKLIKAKEKAQSKLKSVQSDLQKQQKKFDRLKRKDKLTPDATMKFEKKLLKLKEKVLKAQSKLKRI
;
A
#
# COMPACT_ATOMS: atom_id res chain seq x y z
N MET A 1 3.52 -20.31 -28.63
CA MET A 1 4.32 -19.42 -27.72
C MET A 1 5.73 -19.09 -28.23
N LYS A 2 6.39 -19.96 -29.00
CA LYS A 2 7.77 -19.71 -29.50
C LYS A 2 7.84 -18.50 -30.46
N SER A 3 6.86 -18.37 -31.35
CA SER A 3 6.72 -17.26 -32.30
C SER A 3 6.45 -15.90 -31.63
N LEU A 4 5.62 -15.85 -30.58
CA LEU A 4 5.37 -14.61 -29.82
C LEU A 4 6.61 -14.11 -29.06
N LYS A 5 7.44 -15.04 -28.54
CA LYS A 5 8.71 -14.71 -27.88
C LYS A 5 9.72 -14.11 -28.86
N ILE A 6 9.78 -14.61 -30.09
CA ILE A 6 10.67 -14.10 -31.15
C ILE A 6 10.27 -12.67 -31.54
N ILE A 7 8.98 -12.38 -31.66
CA ILE A 7 8.48 -11.03 -31.99
C ILE A 7 8.83 -10.01 -30.89
N ILE A 8 8.68 -10.38 -29.62
CA ILE A 8 9.03 -9.49 -28.49
C ILE A 8 10.54 -9.23 -28.43
N ILE A 9 11.37 -10.23 -28.71
CA ILE A 9 12.84 -10.08 -28.78
C ILE A 9 13.26 -9.21 -29.96
N MET A 10 12.64 -9.39 -31.14
CA MET A 10 12.94 -8.57 -32.31
C MET A 10 12.52 -7.11 -32.11
N LEU A 11 11.36 -6.88 -31.49
CA LEU A 11 10.89 -5.54 -31.15
C LEU A 11 11.84 -4.86 -30.13
N PHE A 12 12.36 -5.62 -29.17
CA PHE A 12 13.36 -5.11 -28.21
C PHE A 12 14.68 -4.75 -28.91
N LEU A 13 15.14 -5.55 -29.89
CA LEU A 13 16.36 -5.28 -30.68
C LEU A 13 16.23 -4.02 -31.58
N CYS A 14 15.06 -3.75 -32.14
CA CYS A 14 14.82 -2.55 -32.95
C CYS A 14 14.86 -1.27 -32.11
N VAL A 15 14.38 -1.30 -30.86
CA VAL A 15 14.32 -0.12 -29.99
C VAL A 15 15.71 0.26 -29.44
N VAL A 16 16.61 -0.71 -29.25
CA VAL A 16 17.96 -0.47 -28.70
C VAL A 16 18.86 0.31 -29.67
N ASN A 17 18.62 0.24 -30.99
CA ASN A 17 19.47 0.87 -32.00
C ASN A 17 19.16 2.37 -32.27
N ILE A 18 18.05 2.91 -31.76
CA ILE A 18 17.66 4.33 -32.00
C ILE A 18 18.39 5.29 -31.03
N GLY A 19 19.13 4.78 -30.03
CA GLY A 19 19.58 5.54 -28.86
C GLY A 19 20.86 6.37 -28.96
N LEU A 20 21.51 6.50 -30.12
CA LEU A 20 22.84 7.16 -30.21
C LEU A 20 22.85 8.53 -30.91
N ALA A 21 21.81 8.85 -31.66
CA ALA A 21 21.66 10.13 -32.34
C ALA A 21 21.04 11.16 -31.39
N GLN A 22 21.66 12.34 -31.25
CA GLN A 22 21.11 13.44 -30.47
C GLN A 22 20.86 14.66 -31.35
N GLU A 23 19.60 15.10 -31.38
CA GLU A 23 19.18 16.30 -32.09
C GLU A 23 19.53 17.56 -31.29
N VAL A 24 20.03 18.56 -32.02
CA VAL A 24 20.38 19.88 -31.51
C VAL A 24 19.86 20.91 -32.51
N GLU A 25 19.09 21.88 -32.03
CA GLU A 25 18.62 23.00 -32.84
C GLU A 25 19.63 24.15 -32.72
N HIS A 26 20.20 24.57 -33.85
CA HIS A 26 21.12 25.70 -33.94
C HIS A 26 20.75 26.52 -35.18
N ASN A 27 20.59 27.84 -35.05
CA ASN A 27 20.17 28.73 -36.14
C ASN A 27 18.87 28.32 -36.87
N ARG A 28 17.85 27.83 -36.13
CA ARG A 28 16.56 27.30 -36.65
C ARG A 28 16.68 26.06 -37.54
N GLU A 29 17.85 25.44 -37.56
CA GLU A 29 18.08 24.19 -38.28
C GLU A 29 18.37 23.07 -37.29
N THR A 30 17.84 21.88 -37.58
CA THR A 30 18.01 20.70 -36.74
C THR A 30 19.22 19.90 -37.21
N TYR A 31 20.18 19.72 -36.31
CA TYR A 31 21.38 18.94 -36.54
C TYR A 31 21.35 17.68 -35.68
N VAL A 32 21.72 16.55 -36.26
CA VAL A 32 21.90 15.28 -35.54
C VAL A 32 23.39 15.10 -35.25
N VAL A 33 23.75 14.93 -33.99
CA VAL A 33 25.14 14.67 -33.59
C VAL A 33 25.29 13.20 -33.24
N SER A 34 26.20 12.52 -33.93
CA SER A 34 26.52 11.10 -33.71
C SER A 34 28.02 10.87 -33.90
N GLY A 35 28.66 10.14 -32.99
CA GLY A 35 30.07 9.76 -33.12
C GLY A 35 31.09 10.92 -33.19
N GLY A 36 30.71 12.15 -32.83
CA GLY A 36 31.57 13.33 -32.97
C GLY A 36 31.44 14.04 -34.33
N ALA A 37 30.57 13.56 -35.21
CA ALA A 37 30.18 14.22 -36.45
C ALA A 37 28.81 14.90 -36.30
N VAL A 38 28.61 15.98 -37.06
CA VAL A 38 27.38 16.75 -37.17
C VAL A 38 26.73 16.43 -38.52
N PHE A 39 25.48 15.99 -38.48
CA PHE A 39 24.69 15.62 -39.64
C PHE A 39 23.50 16.56 -39.80
N LYS A 40 23.19 16.94 -41.03
CA LYS A 40 21.99 17.71 -41.40
C LYS A 40 21.25 16.93 -42.49
N ALA A 41 19.98 16.58 -42.24
CA ALA A 41 19.19 15.74 -43.14
C ALA A 41 19.88 14.42 -43.57
N GLY A 42 20.68 13.83 -42.67
CA GLY A 42 21.43 12.60 -42.93
C GLY A 42 22.80 12.79 -43.63
N ILE A 43 23.13 14.01 -44.06
CA ILE A 43 24.40 14.34 -44.71
C ILE A 43 25.40 14.82 -43.66
N ASN A 44 26.63 14.30 -43.69
CA ASN A 44 27.71 14.75 -42.82
C ASN A 44 28.16 16.16 -43.25
N VAL A 45 27.91 17.15 -42.39
CA VAL A 45 28.26 18.56 -42.61
C VAL A 45 29.37 19.02 -41.65
N THR A 46 30.07 18.08 -41.02
CA THR A 46 31.06 18.37 -39.99
C THR A 46 32.20 19.21 -40.52
N GLU A 47 32.68 18.99 -41.75
CA GLU A 47 33.81 19.73 -42.30
C GLU A 47 33.41 21.07 -42.90
N THR A 48 32.19 21.17 -43.43
CA THR A 48 31.63 22.38 -44.05
C THR A 48 31.14 23.42 -43.04
N LEU A 49 30.92 23.03 -41.78
CA LEU A 49 30.54 23.96 -40.73
C LEU A 49 31.72 24.82 -40.26
N SER A 50 31.44 26.06 -39.87
CA SER A 50 32.44 26.91 -39.21
C SER A 50 32.86 26.33 -37.85
N GLU A 51 34.08 26.59 -37.40
CA GLU A 51 34.51 26.16 -36.07
C GLU A 51 33.63 26.72 -34.94
N VAL A 52 33.08 27.93 -35.15
CA VAL A 52 32.18 28.60 -34.20
C VAL A 52 30.88 27.81 -34.07
N ASP A 53 30.29 27.42 -35.20
CA ASP A 53 29.04 26.66 -35.23
C ASP A 53 29.23 25.24 -34.67
N LYS A 54 30.33 24.56 -34.99
CA LYS A 54 30.65 23.25 -34.40
C LYS A 54 30.71 23.36 -32.87
N LYS A 55 31.47 24.33 -32.35
CA LYS A 55 31.59 24.54 -30.90
C LYS A 55 30.23 24.83 -30.27
N SER A 56 29.39 25.65 -30.91
CA SER A 56 28.03 25.94 -30.44
C SER A 56 27.18 24.67 -30.34
N ILE A 57 27.08 23.89 -31.42
CA ILE A 57 26.29 22.64 -31.48
C ILE A 57 26.75 21.64 -30.42
N PHE A 58 28.06 21.39 -30.29
CA PHE A 58 28.58 20.48 -29.27
C PHE A 58 28.36 20.99 -27.84
N SER A 59 28.41 22.31 -27.62
CA SER A 59 28.14 22.92 -26.31
C SER A 59 26.67 22.79 -25.91
N GLN A 60 25.75 22.98 -26.85
CA GLN A 60 24.31 22.79 -26.66
C GLN A 60 24.00 21.33 -26.37
N LEU A 61 24.61 20.39 -27.10
CA LEU A 61 24.49 18.96 -26.83
C LEU A 61 24.95 18.60 -25.42
N LYS A 62 26.12 19.10 -24.99
CA LYS A 62 26.62 18.88 -23.61
C LYS A 62 25.65 19.44 -22.57
N THR A 63 25.08 20.62 -22.83
CA THR A 63 24.11 21.26 -21.94
C THR A 63 22.81 20.48 -21.86
N ASN A 64 22.28 20.02 -23.00
CA ASN A 64 21.08 19.19 -23.08
C ASN A 64 21.29 17.84 -22.38
N LYS A 65 22.41 17.15 -22.59
CA LYS A 65 22.78 15.93 -21.83
C LYS A 65 22.81 16.18 -20.33
N LYS A 66 23.41 17.28 -19.87
CA LYS A 66 23.45 17.65 -18.44
C LYS A 66 22.04 17.92 -17.89
N ARG A 67 21.19 18.65 -18.64
CA ARG A 67 19.79 18.90 -18.27
C ARG A 67 18.98 17.62 -18.15
N ILE A 68 19.07 16.72 -19.13
CA ILE A 68 18.38 15.41 -19.12
C ILE A 68 18.82 14.60 -17.90
N LYS A 69 20.14 14.44 -17.68
CA LYS A 69 20.66 13.71 -16.50
C LYS A 69 20.20 14.33 -15.17
N LYS A 70 20.14 15.67 -15.07
CA LYS A 70 19.64 16.36 -13.87
C LYS A 70 18.15 16.10 -13.67
N ASN A 71 17.35 16.15 -14.74
CA ASN A 71 15.92 15.86 -14.69
C ASN A 71 15.64 14.40 -14.33
N GLU A 72 16.38 13.44 -14.89
CA GLU A 72 16.25 12.02 -14.51
C GLU A 72 16.59 11.80 -13.04
N LYS A 73 17.67 12.40 -12.54
CA LYS A 73 18.02 12.34 -11.11
C LYS A 73 16.93 12.96 -10.24
N ALA A 74 16.36 14.10 -10.64
CA ALA A 74 15.27 14.75 -9.93
C ALA A 74 13.99 13.89 -9.92
N ARG A 75 13.59 13.34 -11.07
CA ARG A 75 12.46 12.40 -11.20
C ARG A 75 12.69 11.13 -10.37
N GLY A 76 13.90 10.58 -10.39
CA GLY A 76 14.27 9.41 -9.58
C GLY A 76 14.18 9.68 -8.08
N LYS A 77 14.62 10.85 -7.62
CA LYS A 77 14.46 11.28 -6.21
C LYS A 77 12.98 11.45 -5.84
N ALA A 78 12.21 12.14 -6.69
CA ALA A 78 10.78 12.34 -6.48
C ALA A 78 10.01 11.01 -6.42
N ALA A 79 10.30 10.07 -7.33
CA ALA A 79 9.70 8.74 -7.33
C ALA A 79 10.06 7.92 -6.07
N LYS A 80 11.32 8.00 -5.61
CA LYS A 80 11.74 7.36 -4.34
C LYS A 80 11.00 7.96 -3.15
N GLN A 81 10.86 9.28 -3.11
CA GLN A 81 10.16 9.98 -2.03
C GLN A 81 8.66 9.63 -2.02
N ALA A 82 8.00 9.63 -3.18
CA ALA A 82 6.61 9.21 -3.33
C ALA A 82 6.37 7.76 -2.88
N ARG A 83 7.28 6.84 -3.24
CA ARG A 83 7.20 5.45 -2.76
C ARG A 83 7.40 5.34 -1.24
N ALA A 84 8.26 6.17 -0.66
CA ALA A 84 8.48 6.17 0.79
C ALA A 84 7.26 6.73 1.55
N THR A 85 6.63 7.80 1.05
CA THR A 85 5.41 8.36 1.65
C THR A 85 4.24 7.40 1.53
N GLU A 86 4.06 6.75 0.38
CA GLU A 86 3.01 5.73 0.18
C GLU A 86 3.19 4.54 1.14
N LYS A 87 4.42 4.07 1.34
CA LYS A 87 4.71 3.00 2.31
C LYS A 87 4.36 3.41 3.74
N LYS A 88 4.72 4.64 4.15
CA LYS A 88 4.39 5.18 5.47
C LYS A 88 2.88 5.30 5.67
N LEU A 89 2.16 5.81 4.67
CA LEU A 89 0.70 5.92 4.71
C LEU A 89 0.05 4.53 4.88
N LYS A 90 0.46 3.55 4.07
CA LYS A 90 -0.02 2.16 4.17
C LYS A 90 0.27 1.52 5.53
N GLN A 91 1.40 1.82 6.15
CA GLN A 91 1.71 1.34 7.51
C GLN A 91 0.80 1.97 8.55
N SER A 92 0.58 3.29 8.47
CA SER A 92 -0.33 4.02 9.35
C SER A 92 -1.77 3.51 9.23
N GLU A 93 -2.29 3.33 8.02
CA GLU A 93 -3.62 2.77 7.79
C GLU A 93 -3.77 1.36 8.36
N LYS A 94 -2.74 0.52 8.24
CA LYS A 94 -2.74 -0.82 8.83
C LYS A 94 -2.77 -0.77 10.36
N ALA A 95 -2.04 0.16 10.98
CA ALA A 95 -2.06 0.36 12.43
C ALA A 95 -3.44 0.81 12.90
N LEU A 96 -4.02 1.84 12.28
CA LEU A 96 -5.37 2.33 12.58
C LEU A 96 -6.43 1.23 12.41
N LYS A 97 -6.34 0.42 11.36
CA LYS A 97 -7.26 -0.71 11.16
C LYS A 97 -7.12 -1.78 12.23
N LYS A 98 -5.91 -2.05 12.74
CA LYS A 98 -5.70 -2.99 13.85
C LYS A 98 -6.29 -2.46 15.15
N GLU A 99 -6.04 -1.19 15.44
CA GLU A 99 -6.57 -0.52 16.63
C GLU A 99 -8.11 -0.49 16.62
N GLN A 100 -8.71 -0.11 15.48
CA GLN A 100 -10.16 -0.11 15.34
C GLN A 100 -10.76 -1.52 15.50
N LYS A 101 -10.07 -2.56 15.03
CA LYS A 101 -10.50 -3.96 15.25
C LYS A 101 -10.41 -4.35 16.73
N LEU A 102 -9.38 -3.93 17.45
CA LEU A 102 -9.24 -4.17 18.89
C LEU A 102 -10.33 -3.48 19.69
N ILE A 103 -10.61 -2.20 19.39
CA ILE A 103 -11.71 -1.45 20.01
C ILE A 103 -13.04 -2.18 19.79
N LYS A 104 -13.37 -2.52 18.54
CA LYS A 104 -14.60 -3.26 18.22
C LYS A 104 -14.67 -4.63 18.89
N ALA A 105 -13.55 -5.34 19.03
CA ALA A 105 -13.50 -6.62 19.73
C ALA A 105 -13.77 -6.43 21.24
N LYS A 106 -13.18 -5.41 21.84
CA LYS A 106 -13.35 -5.06 23.26
C LYS A 106 -14.79 -4.65 23.55
N GLU A 107 -15.40 -3.79 22.73
CA GLU A 107 -16.81 -3.40 22.84
C GLU A 107 -17.75 -4.61 22.77
N LYS A 108 -17.53 -5.50 21.79
CA LYS A 108 -18.31 -6.75 21.66
C LYS A 108 -18.16 -7.65 22.89
N ALA A 109 -16.95 -7.79 23.42
CA ALA A 109 -16.69 -8.59 24.62
C ALA A 109 -17.34 -7.97 25.87
N GLN A 110 -17.27 -6.65 26.05
CA GLN A 110 -17.95 -5.93 27.13
C GLN A 110 -19.47 -6.07 27.04
N SER A 111 -20.04 -5.87 25.85
CA SER A 111 -21.48 -6.04 25.61
C SER A 111 -21.93 -7.46 25.94
N LYS A 112 -21.15 -8.48 25.52
CA LYS A 112 -21.45 -9.88 25.85
C LYS A 112 -21.38 -10.15 27.35
N LEU A 113 -20.38 -9.62 28.05
CA LEU A 113 -20.26 -9.75 29.49
C LEU A 113 -21.47 -9.14 30.21
N LYS A 114 -21.84 -7.91 29.85
CA LYS A 114 -23.01 -7.20 30.41
C LYS A 114 -24.30 -7.99 30.19
N SER A 115 -24.51 -8.52 28.98
CA SER A 115 -25.69 -9.35 28.66
C SER A 115 -25.77 -10.60 29.54
N VAL A 116 -24.67 -11.36 29.65
CA VAL A 116 -24.68 -12.60 30.46
C VAL A 116 -24.81 -12.31 31.96
N GLN A 117 -24.22 -11.22 32.46
CA GLN A 117 -24.40 -10.78 33.84
C GLN A 117 -25.86 -10.38 34.13
N SER A 118 -26.51 -9.67 33.20
CA SER A 118 -27.93 -9.33 33.31
C SER A 118 -28.80 -10.57 33.35
N ASP A 119 -28.53 -11.57 32.49
CA ASP A 119 -29.26 -12.84 32.48
C ASP A 119 -29.09 -13.61 33.78
N LEU A 120 -27.86 -13.67 34.33
CA LEU A 120 -27.58 -14.28 35.63
C LEU A 120 -28.39 -13.58 36.74
N GLN A 121 -28.35 -12.25 36.81
CA GLN A 121 -29.15 -11.51 37.79
C GLN A 121 -30.65 -11.76 37.65
N LYS A 122 -31.19 -11.77 36.43
CA LYS A 122 -32.61 -12.05 36.19
C LYS A 122 -33.00 -13.45 36.64
N GLN A 123 -32.17 -14.46 36.34
CA GLN A 123 -32.43 -15.83 36.79
C GLN A 123 -32.29 -15.97 38.31
N GLN A 124 -31.30 -15.33 38.93
CA GLN A 124 -31.11 -15.33 40.38
C GLN A 124 -32.33 -14.71 41.07
N LYS A 125 -32.77 -13.52 40.64
CA LYS A 125 -33.98 -12.87 41.16
C LYS A 125 -35.23 -13.74 41.01
N LYS A 126 -35.37 -14.44 39.87
CA LYS A 126 -36.50 -15.37 39.66
C LYS A 126 -36.44 -16.54 40.64
N PHE A 127 -35.27 -17.14 40.82
CA PHE A 127 -35.05 -18.23 41.76
C PHE A 127 -35.37 -17.79 43.19
N ASP A 128 -34.79 -16.69 43.67
CA ASP A 128 -35.01 -16.17 45.02
C ASP A 128 -36.48 -15.80 45.27
N ARG A 129 -37.18 -15.29 44.26
CA ARG A 129 -38.61 -14.99 44.34
C ARG A 129 -39.46 -16.25 44.48
N LEU A 130 -39.15 -17.29 43.71
CA LEU A 130 -39.93 -18.53 43.77
C LEU A 130 -39.62 -19.33 45.05
N LYS A 131 -38.37 -19.33 45.51
CA LYS A 131 -37.94 -19.91 46.78
C LYS A 131 -38.65 -19.24 47.96
N ARG A 132 -38.74 -17.91 47.98
CA ARG A 132 -39.50 -17.16 49.00
C ARG A 132 -41.00 -17.47 49.02
N LYS A 133 -41.57 -17.89 47.88
CA LYS A 133 -42.99 -18.23 47.77
C LYS A 133 -43.27 -19.71 48.01
N ASP A 134 -42.25 -20.49 48.36
CA ASP A 134 -42.29 -21.95 48.49
C ASP A 134 -42.88 -22.67 47.25
N LYS A 135 -42.65 -22.09 46.06
CA LYS A 135 -43.14 -22.63 44.78
C LYS A 135 -42.10 -23.50 44.07
N LEU A 136 -41.12 -24.03 44.80
CA LEU A 136 -40.06 -24.89 44.25
C LEU A 136 -40.10 -26.28 44.87
N THR A 137 -40.41 -27.26 44.03
CA THR A 137 -40.11 -28.67 44.33
C THR A 137 -38.59 -28.91 44.33
N PRO A 138 -38.07 -29.92 45.04
CA PRO A 138 -36.65 -30.27 45.05
C PRO A 138 -36.03 -30.40 43.64
N ASP A 139 -36.70 -31.07 42.72
CA ASP A 139 -36.24 -31.24 41.33
C ASP A 139 -36.12 -29.92 40.56
N ALA A 140 -37.08 -29.02 40.77
CA ALA A 140 -37.05 -27.69 40.16
C ALA A 140 -35.89 -26.86 40.73
N THR A 141 -35.58 -27.00 42.01
CA THR A 141 -34.41 -26.37 42.65
C THR A 141 -33.11 -26.81 42.00
N MET A 142 -32.90 -28.12 41.86
CA MET A 142 -31.71 -28.64 41.18
C MET A 142 -31.60 -28.14 39.73
N LYS A 143 -32.70 -28.09 38.97
CA LYS A 143 -32.69 -27.56 37.60
C LYS A 143 -32.32 -26.07 37.56
N PHE A 144 -32.83 -25.26 38.49
CA PHE A 144 -32.48 -23.84 38.59
C PHE A 144 -31.01 -23.63 38.98
N GLU A 145 -30.51 -24.37 39.97
CA GLU A 145 -29.12 -24.29 40.41
C GLU A 145 -28.17 -24.66 39.27
N LYS A 146 -28.45 -25.74 38.55
CA LYS A 146 -27.69 -26.13 37.35
C LYS A 146 -27.69 -25.03 36.29
N LYS A 147 -28.82 -24.34 36.09
CA LYS A 147 -28.92 -23.22 35.15
C LYS A 147 -28.10 -22.01 35.61
N LEU A 148 -28.14 -21.68 36.90
CA LEU A 148 -27.35 -20.61 37.48
C LEU A 148 -25.84 -20.91 37.39
N LEU A 149 -25.43 -22.16 37.63
CA LEU A 149 -24.04 -22.59 37.49
C LEU A 149 -23.56 -22.42 36.04
N LYS A 150 -24.35 -22.88 35.05
CA LYS A 150 -24.04 -22.66 33.62
C LYS A 150 -23.93 -21.17 33.26
N LEU A 151 -24.75 -20.30 33.87
CA LEU A 151 -24.66 -18.85 33.63
C LEU A 151 -23.42 -18.24 34.29
N LYS A 152 -23.06 -18.66 35.51
CA LYS A 152 -21.81 -18.25 36.18
C LYS A 152 -20.58 -18.64 35.35
N GLU A 153 -20.53 -19.86 34.82
CA GLU A 153 -19.47 -20.29 33.90
C GLU A 153 -19.40 -19.41 32.64
N LYS A 154 -20.55 -19.04 32.06
CA LYS A 154 -20.60 -18.14 30.91
C LYS A 154 -20.08 -16.74 31.26
N VAL A 155 -20.36 -16.22 32.45
CA VAL A 155 -19.80 -14.95 32.93
C VAL A 155 -18.28 -15.05 33.02
N LEU A 156 -17.75 -16.10 33.66
CA LEU A 156 -16.30 -16.31 33.77
C LEU A 156 -15.61 -16.41 32.40
N LYS A 157 -16.22 -17.14 31.46
CA LYS A 157 -15.74 -17.24 30.07
C LYS A 157 -15.79 -15.89 29.34
N ALA A 158 -16.80 -15.06 29.59
CA ALA A 158 -16.88 -13.73 29.00
C ALA A 158 -15.84 -12.77 29.61
N GLN A 159 -15.61 -12.84 30.92
CA GLN A 159 -14.57 -12.06 31.62
C GLN A 159 -13.17 -12.45 31.15
N SER A 160 -12.87 -13.74 31.03
CA SER A 160 -11.56 -14.19 30.55
C SER A 160 -11.29 -13.78 29.09
N LYS A 161 -12.32 -13.83 28.24
CA LYS A 161 -12.23 -13.30 26.87
C LYS A 161 -11.97 -11.80 26.84
N LEU A 162 -12.64 -11.03 27.67
CA LEU A 162 -12.41 -9.58 27.76
C LEU A 162 -11.01 -9.24 28.26
N LYS A 163 -10.46 -10.00 29.22
CA LYS A 163 -9.09 -9.82 29.73
C LYS A 163 -8.00 -10.18 28.72
N ARG A 164 -8.31 -11.03 27.74
CA ARG A 164 -7.36 -11.50 26.71
C ARG A 164 -7.28 -10.55 25.49
N ILE A 165 -8.26 -9.67 25.32
CA ILE A 165 -8.34 -8.68 24.23
C ILE A 165 -7.58 -7.42 24.66
#